data_AF-A0A813KJD2-F1
#
_entry.id   AF-A0A813KJD2-F1
#
_cell.length_a   1.000
_cell.length_b   1.000
_cell.length_c   1.000
_cell.angle_alpha   90.00
_cell.angle_beta   90.00
_cell.angle_gamma   90.00
#
_symmetry.space_group_name_H-M   'P 1'
#
loop_
_entity.id
_entity.type
_entity.pdbx_description
1 polymer ?
#
loop_
_entity_poly.entity_id
_entity_poly.type
_entity_poly.pdbx_seq_one_letter_code
_entity_poly.pdbx_strand_id
1 'polypeptide(L)'
;MTTMVRRARNWVPQLCRLINFDCKYPLGATTVGLVYVNPEGPMGKPDPKGSVKNVRQTFGIMGHSDRNTVALIGGGHAVGKGHGACTKSPGLLPKDAWKKGVCPWEGECGSGREKGKGNNTVTAGFEGAWTTDPLKWDNEYFKDLLDKEWEKHKGPGGHWQWRIKDSDSKLMRLTSDISLLHDEEYKKYVKQFADDMDAFNTAFDEAWFDLTTRYGSGTWADNAKCDDGEFPEELRHVKNPDVSKYVELYMRGDDLIPSKLTTSRSWLAATTACGLLVSLVIGFAIKRRRQQQTPVEEKEVEQLIENGEE
;
A
#
# COMPACT_ATOMS: atom_id res chain seq x y z
N MET A 1 3.03 29.53 -6.56
CA MET A 1 3.30 28.41 -5.64
C MET A 1 2.05 27.87 -4.93
N THR A 2 0.84 28.38 -5.23
CA THR A 2 -0.41 28.10 -4.49
C THR A 2 -1.31 27.02 -5.12
N THR A 3 -0.91 26.45 -6.26
CA THR A 3 -1.79 25.62 -7.10
C THR A 3 -1.62 24.11 -6.89
N MET A 4 -0.45 23.63 -6.46
CA MET A 4 -0.21 22.20 -6.18
C MET A 4 -0.76 21.76 -4.81
N VAL A 5 -0.64 22.61 -3.77
CA VAL A 5 -1.10 22.27 -2.41
C VAL A 5 -2.63 22.25 -2.29
N ARG A 6 -3.36 23.01 -3.13
CA ARG A 6 -4.84 23.01 -3.13
C ARG A 6 -5.45 21.73 -3.71
N ARG A 7 -4.70 20.91 -4.46
CA ARG A 7 -5.25 19.68 -5.03
C ARG A 7 -5.30 18.54 -4.03
N ALA A 8 -4.47 18.48 -2.99
CA ALA A 8 -4.34 17.33 -2.10
C ALA A 8 -5.61 16.94 -1.29
N ARG A 9 -6.65 17.77 -1.24
CA ARG A 9 -7.84 17.55 -0.39
C ARG A 9 -8.93 16.64 -0.96
N ASN A 10 -8.90 16.29 -2.26
CA ASN A 10 -10.01 15.58 -2.94
C ASN A 10 -9.63 14.25 -3.64
N TRP A 11 -8.49 13.63 -3.32
CA TRP A 11 -7.95 12.53 -4.15
C TRP A 11 -8.47 11.12 -3.85
N VAL A 12 -9.04 10.87 -2.67
CA VAL A 12 -9.60 9.54 -2.35
C VAL A 12 -10.80 9.19 -3.26
N PRO A 13 -11.75 10.10 -3.55
CA PRO A 13 -12.78 9.89 -4.58
C PRO A 13 -12.25 9.86 -6.02
N GLN A 14 -10.99 10.28 -6.24
CA GLN A 14 -10.37 10.39 -7.56
C GLN A 14 -9.67 9.09 -7.98
N LEU A 15 -9.29 8.23 -7.01
CA LEU A 15 -8.84 6.84 -7.21
C LEU A 15 -9.83 6.04 -8.06
N CYS A 16 -11.12 6.09 -7.70
CA CYS A 16 -12.20 5.44 -8.44
C CYS A 16 -12.40 6.02 -9.85
N ARG A 17 -12.32 7.34 -10.01
CA ARG A 17 -12.58 7.98 -11.32
C ARG A 17 -11.61 7.55 -12.43
N LEU A 18 -10.36 7.24 -12.09
CA LEU A 18 -9.34 6.84 -13.08
C LEU A 18 -9.55 5.42 -13.63
N ILE A 19 -10.35 4.59 -12.95
CA ILE A 19 -10.82 3.29 -13.45
C ILE A 19 -12.35 3.23 -13.54
N ASN A 20 -12.96 4.35 -13.93
CA ASN A 20 -14.40 4.47 -14.20
C ASN A 20 -15.32 3.99 -13.07
N PHE A 21 -14.90 4.23 -11.82
CA PHE A 21 -15.54 3.81 -10.57
C PHE A 21 -15.56 2.31 -10.28
N ASP A 22 -14.83 1.49 -11.05
CA ASP A 22 -14.68 0.05 -10.83
C ASP A 22 -13.48 -0.29 -9.92
N CYS A 23 -13.39 0.37 -8.76
CA CYS A 23 -12.43 -0.04 -7.72
C CYS A 23 -13.03 -1.17 -6.88
N LYS A 24 -12.49 -2.38 -7.05
CA LYS A 24 -12.75 -3.49 -6.12
C LYS A 24 -11.74 -3.44 -4.99
N TYR A 25 -12.24 -3.40 -3.77
CA TYR A 25 -11.43 -3.41 -2.56
C TYR A 25 -10.95 -4.82 -2.22
N PRO A 26 -9.76 -4.95 -1.59
CA PRO A 26 -8.88 -3.86 -1.15
C PRO A 26 -7.81 -3.44 -2.18
N LEU A 27 -7.51 -2.13 -2.27
CA LEU A 27 -6.41 -1.59 -3.09
C LEU A 27 -5.07 -1.66 -2.32
N GLY A 28 -3.99 -2.05 -2.99
CA GLY A 28 -2.67 -2.22 -2.37
C GLY A 28 -1.91 -0.93 -2.02
N ALA A 29 -2.36 0.24 -2.50
CA ALA A 29 -1.71 1.53 -2.25
C ALA A 29 -2.67 2.57 -1.67
N THR A 30 -2.15 3.53 -0.89
CA THR A 30 -2.96 4.62 -0.31
C THR A 30 -3.19 5.79 -1.27
N THR A 31 -2.41 5.88 -2.35
CA THR A 31 -2.40 7.03 -3.27
C THR A 31 -2.09 6.54 -4.69
N VAL A 32 -2.78 7.08 -5.70
CA VAL A 32 -2.49 6.78 -7.11
C VAL A 32 -1.03 7.13 -7.44
N GLY A 33 -0.34 6.20 -8.09
CA GLY A 33 1.04 6.38 -8.51
C GLY A 33 2.08 6.15 -7.41
N LEU A 34 1.66 5.80 -6.19
CA LEU A 34 2.53 5.29 -5.15
C LEU A 34 2.47 3.76 -5.10
N VAL A 35 3.56 3.14 -4.62
CA VAL A 35 3.65 1.69 -4.49
C VAL A 35 2.86 1.20 -3.26
N TYR A 36 3.09 1.79 -2.08
CA TYR A 36 2.42 1.42 -0.83
C TYR A 36 1.76 2.64 -0.18
N VAL A 37 2.55 3.47 0.49
CA VAL A 37 2.09 4.60 1.30
C VAL A 37 2.71 5.92 0.85
N ASN A 38 2.15 7.04 1.30
CA ASN A 38 2.83 8.33 1.20
C ASN A 38 3.98 8.42 2.22
N PRO A 39 5.24 8.64 1.80
CA PRO A 39 6.39 8.71 2.70
C PRO A 39 6.34 9.87 3.72
N GLU A 40 5.64 10.96 3.39
CA GLU A 40 5.41 12.08 4.33
C GLU A 40 4.40 11.73 5.42
N GLY A 41 3.63 10.65 5.25
CA GLY A 41 2.52 10.26 6.10
C GLY A 41 1.14 10.53 5.48
N PRO A 42 0.05 10.17 6.16
CA PRO A 42 -1.31 10.24 5.62
C PRO A 42 -1.64 11.63 5.08
N MET A 43 -2.07 11.70 3.82
CA MET A 43 -2.43 12.95 3.14
C MET A 43 -1.30 14.01 3.16
N GLY A 44 -0.03 13.58 3.22
CA GLY A 44 1.13 14.48 3.27
C GLY A 44 1.38 15.13 4.62
N LYS A 45 0.77 14.61 5.70
CA LYS A 45 1.01 15.08 7.07
C LYS A 45 2.06 14.19 7.75
N PRO A 46 3.11 14.76 8.37
CA PRO A 46 4.13 14.02 9.12
C PRO A 46 3.57 13.52 10.46
N ASP A 47 2.66 12.57 10.36
CA ASP A 47 2.02 11.85 11.45
C ASP A 47 2.45 10.37 11.44
N PRO A 48 3.48 10.01 12.23
CA PRO A 48 3.95 8.64 12.33
C PRO A 48 2.88 7.67 12.86
N LYS A 49 2.07 8.09 13.83
CA LYS A 49 1.00 7.25 14.41
C LYS A 49 -0.07 6.95 13.36
N GLY A 50 -0.49 7.96 12.61
CA GLY A 50 -1.39 7.79 11.48
C GLY A 50 -0.80 6.91 10.36
N SER A 51 0.52 6.94 10.18
CA SER A 51 1.21 6.14 9.16
C SER A 51 1.20 4.64 9.45
N VAL A 52 1.20 4.23 10.72
CA VAL A 52 1.18 2.81 11.13
C VAL A 52 0.08 2.02 10.43
N LYS A 53 -1.16 2.54 10.46
CA LYS A 53 -2.32 1.87 9.88
C LYS A 53 -2.14 1.68 8.37
N ASN A 54 -1.68 2.73 7.69
CA ASN A 54 -1.45 2.70 6.25
C ASN A 54 -0.36 1.71 5.88
N VAL A 55 0.77 1.71 6.58
CA VAL A 55 1.88 0.77 6.34
C VAL A 55 1.41 -0.67 6.55
N ARG A 56 0.79 -0.96 7.70
CA ARG A 56 0.29 -2.31 7.99
C ARG A 56 -0.71 -2.82 6.97
N GLN A 57 -1.65 -1.96 6.61
CA GLN A 57 -2.72 -2.34 5.70
C GLN A 57 -2.16 -2.63 4.30
N THR A 58 -1.36 -1.73 3.72
CA THR A 58 -0.88 -1.90 2.35
C THR A 58 0.08 -3.07 2.22
N PHE A 59 1.04 -3.21 3.13
CA PHE A 59 1.94 -4.36 3.14
C PHE A 59 1.18 -5.67 3.40
N GLY A 60 0.20 -5.66 4.31
CA GLY A 60 -0.65 -6.83 4.59
C GLY A 60 -1.49 -7.28 3.39
N ILE A 61 -2.04 -6.34 2.62
CA ILE A 61 -2.75 -6.64 1.36
C ILE A 61 -1.79 -7.23 0.32
N MET A 62 -0.53 -6.83 0.33
CA MET A 62 0.51 -7.36 -0.55
C MET A 62 1.20 -8.62 -0.01
N GLY A 63 0.60 -9.29 0.99
CA GLY A 63 1.07 -10.59 1.45
C GLY A 63 2.18 -10.54 2.52
N HIS A 64 2.51 -9.37 3.04
CA HIS A 64 3.57 -9.22 4.04
C HIS A 64 3.02 -9.22 5.47
N SER A 65 3.65 -10.00 6.35
CA SER A 65 3.44 -9.94 7.79
C SER A 65 4.05 -8.66 8.40
N ASP A 66 3.77 -8.39 9.67
CA ASP A 66 4.40 -7.26 10.37
C ASP A 66 5.93 -7.42 10.43
N ARG A 67 6.45 -8.64 10.65
CA ARG A 67 7.89 -8.94 10.61
C ARG A 67 8.49 -8.64 9.24
N ASN A 68 7.85 -9.13 8.18
CA ASN A 68 8.32 -8.97 6.80
C ASN A 68 8.24 -7.49 6.38
N THR A 69 7.23 -6.76 6.84
CA THR A 69 7.08 -5.32 6.61
C THR A 69 8.24 -4.54 7.22
N VAL A 70 8.55 -4.79 8.49
CA VAL A 70 9.67 -4.12 9.17
C VAL A 70 11.01 -4.48 8.51
N ALA A 71 11.20 -5.77 8.16
CA ALA A 71 12.41 -6.24 7.50
C ALA A 71 12.60 -5.59 6.12
N LEU A 72 11.58 -5.57 5.27
CA LEU A 72 11.64 -4.96 3.93
C LEU A 72 11.92 -3.46 3.98
N ILE A 73 11.26 -2.74 4.89
CA ILE A 73 11.48 -1.30 5.04
C ILE A 73 12.92 -1.04 5.52
N GLY A 74 13.34 -1.70 6.58
CA GLY A 74 14.67 -1.48 7.14
C GLY A 74 15.80 -1.96 6.24
N GLY A 75 15.64 -3.09 5.54
CA GLY A 75 16.64 -3.59 4.60
C GLY A 75 16.70 -2.79 3.30
N GLY A 76 15.55 -2.37 2.76
CA GLY A 76 15.52 -1.46 1.62
C GLY A 76 16.18 -0.12 1.94
N HIS A 77 15.99 0.40 3.17
CA HIS A 77 16.59 1.64 3.64
C HIS A 77 17.95 1.46 4.34
N ALA A 78 18.51 0.25 4.42
CA ALA A 78 19.89 0.06 4.86
C ALA A 78 20.89 0.54 3.80
N VAL A 79 20.45 0.59 2.53
CA VAL A 79 21.27 0.93 1.37
C VAL A 79 20.68 2.13 0.60
N GLY A 80 21.57 2.94 0.03
CA GLY A 80 21.23 4.07 -0.82
C GLY A 80 20.75 5.31 -0.08
N LYS A 81 19.98 6.15 -0.80
CA LYS A 81 19.52 7.46 -0.33
C LYS A 81 18.29 7.97 -1.08
N GLY A 82 17.59 8.91 -0.48
CA GLY A 82 16.60 9.75 -1.15
C GLY A 82 17.25 10.86 -1.99
N HIS A 83 16.59 11.27 -3.08
CA HIS A 83 17.02 12.37 -3.95
C HIS A 83 15.96 13.49 -4.03
N GLY A 84 16.35 14.67 -3.54
CA GLY A 84 15.52 15.85 -3.36
C GLY A 84 16.37 17.12 -3.25
N ALA A 85 17.38 17.26 -4.11
CA ALA A 85 18.37 18.34 -4.03
C ALA A 85 17.79 19.77 -4.02
N CYS A 86 16.61 19.99 -4.61
CA CYS A 86 15.86 21.23 -4.50
C CYS A 86 14.37 21.05 -4.87
N THR A 87 13.60 22.12 -4.76
CA THR A 87 12.14 22.16 -5.04
C THR A 87 11.77 22.18 -6.53
N LYS A 88 12.75 22.13 -7.43
CA LYS A 88 12.50 22.14 -8.88
C LYS A 88 12.06 20.76 -9.38
N SER A 89 11.48 20.73 -10.58
CA SER A 89 10.92 19.50 -11.15
C SER A 89 11.99 18.41 -11.37
N PRO A 90 11.66 17.13 -11.16
CA PRO A 90 12.49 16.00 -11.63
C PRO A 90 12.52 15.92 -13.16
N GLY A 91 11.71 16.71 -13.88
CA GLY A 91 11.62 16.71 -15.33
C GLY A 91 10.33 16.07 -15.84
N LEU A 92 10.27 15.81 -17.14
CA LEU A 92 9.08 15.25 -17.78
C LEU A 92 8.95 13.75 -17.52
N LEU A 93 7.71 13.28 -17.36
CA LEU A 93 7.39 11.86 -17.35
C LEU A 93 7.76 11.22 -18.70
N PRO A 94 8.07 9.91 -18.74
CA PRO A 94 8.48 9.22 -19.97
C PRO A 94 7.58 9.45 -21.16
N LYS A 95 6.26 9.37 -20.95
CA LYS A 95 5.26 9.59 -22.00
C LYS A 95 5.37 10.97 -22.65
N ASP A 96 5.63 12.01 -21.85
CA ASP A 96 5.67 13.39 -22.34
C ASP A 96 7.04 13.77 -22.89
N ALA A 97 8.10 13.21 -22.31
CA ALA A 97 9.46 13.34 -22.84
C ALA A 97 9.58 12.72 -24.23
N TRP A 98 9.02 11.50 -24.41
CA TRP A 98 8.99 10.81 -25.70
C TRP A 98 8.34 11.63 -26.80
N LYS A 99 7.16 12.22 -26.52
CA LYS A 99 6.44 13.09 -27.47
C LYS A 99 7.26 14.31 -27.90
N LYS A 100 8.23 14.74 -27.09
CA LYS A 100 9.08 15.89 -27.36
C LYS A 100 10.48 15.53 -27.88
N GLY A 101 10.81 14.23 -27.97
CA GLY A 101 12.13 13.79 -28.39
C GLY A 101 13.26 14.17 -27.42
N VAL A 102 12.97 14.25 -26.12
CA VAL A 102 13.94 14.58 -25.06
C VAL A 102 14.07 13.42 -24.06
N CYS A 103 15.11 13.43 -23.23
CA CYS A 103 15.24 12.39 -22.20
C CYS A 103 14.16 12.57 -21.11
N PRO A 104 13.63 11.47 -20.54
CA PRO A 104 12.74 11.56 -19.39
C PRO A 104 13.52 11.96 -18.14
N TRP A 105 12.84 12.62 -17.21
CA TRP A 105 13.37 12.99 -15.90
C TRP A 105 14.76 13.67 -15.92
N GLU A 106 15.00 14.56 -16.90
CA GLU A 106 16.28 15.29 -17.01
C GLU A 106 16.61 16.18 -15.80
N GLY A 107 15.65 16.48 -14.92
CA GLY A 107 15.83 17.31 -13.74
C GLY A 107 16.04 18.79 -14.04
N GLU A 108 15.52 19.64 -13.16
CA GLU A 108 15.65 21.10 -13.28
C GLU A 108 16.62 21.73 -12.27
N CYS A 109 17.08 20.95 -11.30
CA CYS A 109 17.99 21.40 -10.25
C CYS A 109 19.41 21.64 -10.77
N GLY A 110 20.13 22.61 -10.21
CA GLY A 110 21.47 22.99 -10.68
C GLY A 110 21.48 23.72 -12.03
N SER A 111 22.65 23.75 -12.67
CA SER A 111 22.92 24.43 -13.95
C SER A 111 24.01 23.73 -14.75
N GLY A 112 24.16 24.10 -16.03
CA GLY A 112 25.20 23.55 -16.91
C GLY A 112 25.06 22.04 -17.15
N ARG A 113 26.19 21.36 -17.33
CA ARG A 113 26.24 19.91 -17.65
C ARG A 113 25.75 19.00 -16.51
N GLU A 114 25.84 19.50 -15.28
CA GLU A 114 25.44 18.80 -14.04
C GLU A 114 23.99 19.05 -13.64
N LYS A 115 23.24 19.83 -14.43
CA LYS A 115 21.81 20.08 -14.18
C LYS A 115 21.06 18.75 -14.12
N GLY A 116 20.33 18.54 -13.04
CA GLY A 116 19.51 17.35 -12.79
C GLY A 116 20.28 16.06 -12.47
N LYS A 117 21.61 16.12 -12.32
CA LYS A 117 22.48 14.95 -12.17
C LYS A 117 23.28 15.00 -10.86
N GLY A 118 23.69 13.83 -10.37
CA GLY A 118 24.54 13.69 -9.18
C GLY A 118 23.96 14.44 -7.98
N ASN A 119 24.70 15.43 -7.47
CA ASN A 119 24.27 16.28 -6.34
C ASN A 119 23.05 17.16 -6.64
N ASN A 120 22.63 17.29 -7.91
CA ASN A 120 21.44 18.02 -8.34
C ASN A 120 20.26 17.10 -8.66
N THR A 121 20.31 15.82 -8.29
CA THR A 121 19.25 14.88 -8.61
C THR A 121 18.00 15.15 -7.76
N VAL A 122 16.83 15.12 -8.40
CA VAL A 122 15.52 15.14 -7.75
C VAL A 122 14.72 13.96 -8.27
N THR A 123 14.20 13.13 -7.37
CA THR A 123 13.31 12.01 -7.71
C THR A 123 12.03 12.11 -6.89
N ALA A 124 12.06 11.65 -5.65
CA ALA A 124 10.91 11.71 -4.75
C ALA A 124 10.82 13.03 -3.97
N GLY A 125 11.89 13.83 -3.96
CA GLY A 125 11.92 15.13 -3.26
C GLY A 125 12.34 15.05 -1.79
N PHE A 126 12.67 13.86 -1.28
CA PHE A 126 13.34 13.65 0.00
C PHE A 126 14.85 13.58 -0.21
N GLU A 127 15.64 14.16 0.68
CA GLU A 127 17.10 14.21 0.52
C GLU A 127 17.82 13.66 1.74
N GLY A 128 18.76 12.76 1.51
CA GLY A 128 19.64 12.21 2.54
C GLY A 128 19.71 10.68 2.48
N ALA A 129 20.78 10.13 3.05
CA ALA A 129 20.94 8.71 3.27
C ALA A 129 20.29 8.29 4.60
N TRP A 130 19.99 7.01 4.74
CA TRP A 130 19.48 6.46 5.99
C TRP A 130 20.59 5.98 6.93
N THR A 131 21.71 5.53 6.37
CA THR A 131 22.88 5.02 7.10
C THR A 131 24.13 5.83 6.75
N THR A 132 25.16 5.79 7.61
CA THR A 132 26.41 6.50 7.41
C THR A 132 27.22 5.95 6.23
N ASP A 133 27.13 4.64 5.98
CA ASP A 133 27.67 3.98 4.80
C ASP A 133 26.54 3.39 3.93
N PRO A 134 25.97 4.17 3.00
CA PRO A 134 24.81 3.75 2.21
C PRO A 134 25.11 2.65 1.18
N LEU A 135 26.36 2.19 1.08
CA LEU A 135 26.73 1.09 0.18
C LEU A 135 27.01 -0.22 0.92
N LYS A 136 26.81 -0.24 2.24
CA LYS A 136 27.10 -1.38 3.10
C LYS A 136 25.81 -1.95 3.68
N TRP A 137 25.72 -3.27 3.68
CA TRP A 137 24.68 -4.01 4.39
C TRP A 137 25.05 -4.19 5.86
N ASP A 138 24.31 -3.53 6.75
CA ASP A 138 24.34 -3.74 8.19
C ASP A 138 23.00 -3.32 8.84
N ASN A 139 22.92 -3.37 10.18
CA ASN A 139 21.72 -2.99 10.93
C ASN A 139 21.79 -1.57 11.54
N GLU A 140 22.62 -0.67 11.01
CA GLU A 140 22.70 0.73 11.47
C GLU A 140 21.33 1.43 11.40
N TYR A 141 20.54 1.16 10.34
CA TYR A 141 19.19 1.74 10.18
C TYR A 141 18.34 1.59 11.45
N PHE A 142 18.26 0.38 12.01
CA PHE A 142 17.42 0.06 13.17
C PHE A 142 18.02 0.59 14.47
N LYS A 143 19.34 0.49 14.64
CA LYS A 143 20.05 1.04 15.80
C LYS A 143 19.80 2.54 15.93
N ASP A 144 20.02 3.28 14.84
CA ASP A 144 19.80 4.73 14.82
C ASP A 144 18.32 5.10 14.97
N LEU A 145 17.40 4.26 14.50
CA LEU A 145 15.97 4.51 14.68
C LEU A 145 15.59 4.46 16.17
N LEU A 146 16.24 3.62 16.99
CA LEU A 146 16.00 3.50 18.43
C LEU A 146 16.82 4.50 19.27
N ASP A 147 18.08 4.69 18.91
CA ASP A 147 19.07 5.36 19.77
C ASP A 147 19.12 6.88 19.58
N LYS A 148 18.54 7.40 18.48
CA LYS A 148 18.56 8.83 18.16
C LYS A 148 17.21 9.48 18.42
N GLU A 149 17.24 10.75 18.83
CA GLU A 149 16.04 11.60 18.86
C GLU A 149 15.82 12.22 17.47
N TRP A 150 14.63 12.03 16.91
CA TRP A 150 14.27 12.50 15.57
C TRP A 150 13.29 13.67 15.64
N GLU A 151 13.56 14.73 14.88
CA GLU A 151 12.64 15.85 14.71
C GLU A 151 12.24 16.05 13.24
N LYS A 152 10.97 16.40 13.02
CA LYS A 152 10.46 16.69 11.68
C LYS A 152 10.97 18.05 11.19
N HIS A 153 11.33 18.10 9.91
CA HIS A 153 11.70 19.32 9.21
C HIS A 153 11.32 19.18 7.73
N LYS A 154 11.48 20.27 6.97
CA LYS A 154 11.39 20.19 5.51
C LYS A 154 12.79 20.06 4.92
N GLY A 155 12.98 19.03 4.11
CA GLY A 155 14.21 18.84 3.35
C GLY A 155 14.36 19.88 2.23
N PRO A 156 15.51 19.92 1.52
CA PRO A 156 15.75 20.84 0.42
C PRO A 156 14.76 20.70 -0.74
N GLY A 157 14.17 19.51 -0.92
CA GLY A 157 13.09 19.26 -1.89
C GLY A 157 11.72 19.78 -1.46
N GLY A 158 11.59 20.29 -0.23
CA GLY A 158 10.36 20.91 0.30
C GLY A 158 9.36 19.95 0.95
N HIS A 159 9.68 18.65 1.01
CA HIS A 159 8.87 17.60 1.62
C HIS A 159 9.20 17.43 3.11
N TRP A 160 8.22 16.99 3.90
CA TRP A 160 8.43 16.64 5.30
C TRP A 160 9.27 15.38 5.44
N GLN A 161 10.35 15.47 6.21
CA GLN A 161 11.21 14.35 6.57
C GLN A 161 11.79 14.58 7.96
N TRP A 162 12.51 13.61 8.49
CA TRP A 162 13.03 13.63 9.86
C TRP A 162 14.56 13.68 9.83
N ARG A 163 15.13 14.45 10.75
CA ARG A 163 16.57 14.56 11.00
C ARG A 163 16.87 14.25 12.46
N ILE A 164 18.12 13.92 12.74
CA ILE A 164 18.59 13.77 14.12
C ILE A 164 18.58 15.15 14.76
N LYS A 165 17.90 15.27 15.90
CA LYS A 165 17.80 16.52 16.66
C LYS A 165 19.17 16.91 17.20
N ASP A 166 19.45 18.21 17.20
CA ASP A 166 20.70 18.79 17.72
C ASP A 166 21.98 18.17 17.10
N SER A 167 21.94 17.84 15.80
CA SER A 167 23.05 17.20 15.07
C SER A 167 23.26 17.82 13.68
N ASP A 168 24.53 17.89 13.24
CA ASP A 168 24.92 18.26 11.86
C ASP A 168 24.88 17.08 10.88
N SER A 169 24.44 15.90 11.34
CA SER A 169 24.27 14.72 10.50
C SER A 169 23.29 14.99 9.35
N LYS A 170 23.60 14.44 8.18
CA LYS A 170 22.73 14.48 6.99
C LYS A 170 21.86 13.21 6.86
N LEU A 171 21.89 12.35 7.87
CA LEU A 171 21.02 11.18 7.91
C LEU A 171 19.56 11.60 8.00
N MET A 172 18.72 10.83 7.33
CA MET A 172 17.31 11.14 7.20
C MET A 172 16.43 9.93 7.49
N ARG A 173 15.21 10.21 7.94
CA ARG A 173 14.13 9.23 8.04
C ARG A 173 12.87 9.83 7.40
N LEU A 174 12.05 8.96 6.83
CA LEU A 174 10.71 9.30 6.35
C LEU A 174 9.72 9.17 7.51
N THR A 175 8.53 9.76 7.39
CA THR A 175 7.47 9.56 8.38
C THR A 175 7.06 8.09 8.46
N SER A 176 7.11 7.38 7.33
CA SER A 176 6.90 5.92 7.29
C SER A 176 7.96 5.14 8.08
N ASP A 177 9.21 5.60 8.11
CA ASP A 177 10.26 4.96 8.94
C ASP A 177 9.99 5.18 10.43
N ILE A 178 9.72 6.43 10.82
CA ILE A 178 9.42 6.77 12.21
C ILE A 178 8.18 6.02 12.71
N SER A 179 7.21 5.73 11.82
CA SER A 179 6.00 4.98 12.17
C SER A 179 6.27 3.62 12.78
N LEU A 180 7.40 2.97 12.47
CA LEU A 180 7.78 1.67 13.03
C LEU A 180 7.99 1.71 14.55
N LEU A 181 8.24 2.89 15.12
CA LEU A 181 8.39 3.08 16.57
C LEU A 181 7.06 3.34 17.30
N HIS A 182 5.98 3.58 16.55
CA HIS A 182 4.67 4.00 17.09
C HIS A 182 3.65 2.86 17.17
N ASP A 183 4.11 1.63 17.01
CA ASP A 183 3.33 0.42 17.13
C ASP A 183 4.16 -0.63 17.87
N GLU A 184 3.56 -1.28 18.87
CA GLU A 184 4.31 -2.21 19.74
C GLU A 184 4.80 -3.46 18.99
N GLU A 185 4.04 -3.96 18.00
CA GLU A 185 4.45 -5.16 17.25
C GLU A 185 5.58 -4.80 16.26
N TYR A 186 5.51 -3.65 15.59
CA TYR A 186 6.63 -3.17 14.77
C TYR A 186 7.87 -2.89 15.61
N LYS A 187 7.71 -2.18 16.73
CA LYS A 187 8.83 -1.80 17.60
C LYS A 187 9.55 -3.02 18.17
N LYS A 188 8.83 -4.11 18.44
CA LYS A 188 9.41 -5.39 18.81
C LYS A 188 10.39 -5.92 17.74
N TYR A 189 10.00 -5.90 16.47
CA TYR A 189 10.89 -6.33 15.38
C TYR A 189 12.01 -5.33 15.11
N VAL A 190 11.76 -4.02 15.23
CA VAL A 190 12.81 -3.00 15.16
C VAL A 190 13.90 -3.27 16.21
N LYS A 191 13.51 -3.55 17.46
CA LYS A 191 14.46 -3.93 18.52
C LYS A 191 15.21 -5.22 18.19
N GLN A 192 14.48 -6.26 17.79
CA GLN A 192 15.09 -7.53 17.43
C GLN A 192 16.17 -7.36 16.35
N PHE A 193 15.88 -6.61 15.29
CA PHE A 193 16.83 -6.41 14.18
C PHE A 193 17.97 -5.44 14.51
N ALA A 194 17.77 -4.52 15.46
CA ALA A 194 18.86 -3.69 16.00
C ALA A 194 19.85 -4.52 16.83
N ASP A 195 19.34 -5.46 17.62
CA ASP A 195 20.13 -6.28 18.55
C ASP A 195 20.77 -7.51 17.87
N ASP A 196 20.11 -8.08 16.86
CA ASP A 196 20.46 -9.34 16.23
C ASP A 196 20.47 -9.22 14.69
N MET A 197 21.69 -9.21 14.13
CA MET A 197 21.91 -9.13 12.68
C MET A 197 21.48 -10.41 11.95
N ASP A 198 21.59 -11.58 12.57
CA ASP A 198 21.23 -12.85 11.94
C ASP A 198 19.71 -12.98 11.84
N ALA A 199 18.98 -12.55 12.87
CA ALA A 199 17.52 -12.43 12.82
C ALA A 199 17.07 -11.46 11.72
N PHE A 200 17.79 -10.35 11.53
CA PHE A 200 17.51 -9.40 10.46
C PHE A 200 17.81 -9.98 9.07
N ASN A 201 18.97 -10.59 8.88
CA ASN A 201 19.36 -11.26 7.63
C ASN A 201 18.29 -12.26 7.19
N THR A 202 17.91 -13.15 8.12
CA THR A 202 16.90 -14.18 7.89
C THR A 202 15.56 -13.55 7.51
N ALA A 203 15.10 -12.52 8.24
CA ALA A 203 13.83 -11.87 7.97
C ALA A 203 13.80 -11.12 6.63
N PHE A 204 14.90 -10.46 6.27
CA PHE A 204 14.98 -9.71 5.02
C PHE A 204 15.05 -10.64 3.81
N ASP A 205 15.86 -11.70 3.89
CA ASP A 205 15.97 -12.71 2.84
C ASP A 205 14.58 -13.33 2.54
N GLU A 206 13.90 -13.80 3.58
CA GLU A 206 12.56 -14.37 3.45
C GLU A 206 11.56 -13.38 2.84
N ALA A 207 11.56 -12.14 3.33
CA ALA A 207 10.61 -11.14 2.88
C ALA A 207 10.90 -10.64 1.45
N TRP A 208 12.18 -10.55 1.06
CA TRP A 208 12.60 -10.16 -0.27
C TRP A 208 12.32 -11.25 -1.30
N PHE A 209 12.55 -12.52 -0.94
CA PHE A 209 12.15 -13.67 -1.75
C PHE A 209 10.64 -13.68 -1.97
N ASP A 210 9.86 -13.51 -0.90
CA ASP A 210 8.40 -13.43 -0.98
C ASP A 210 7.93 -12.29 -1.91
N LEU A 211 8.53 -11.10 -1.77
CA LEU A 211 8.23 -9.92 -2.58
C LEU A 211 8.51 -10.16 -4.08
N THR A 212 9.65 -10.77 -4.41
CA THR A 212 10.13 -10.87 -5.79
C THR A 212 9.68 -12.14 -6.51
N THR A 213 9.36 -13.20 -5.76
CA THR A 213 9.07 -14.52 -6.32
C THR A 213 7.65 -14.96 -6.02
N ARG A 214 7.26 -14.97 -4.74
CA ARG A 214 6.06 -15.68 -4.28
C ARG A 214 4.76 -14.90 -4.46
N TYR A 215 4.80 -13.61 -4.19
CA TYR A 215 3.67 -12.68 -4.40
C TYR A 215 3.89 -11.77 -5.62
N GLY A 216 5.13 -11.71 -6.11
CA GLY A 216 5.53 -11.04 -7.34
C GLY A 216 5.52 -11.95 -8.58
N SER A 217 5.93 -11.38 -9.71
CA SER A 217 5.97 -11.95 -11.07
C SER A 217 6.92 -13.14 -11.27
N GLY A 218 7.11 -14.02 -10.28
CA GLY A 218 8.00 -15.19 -10.36
C GLY A 218 7.61 -16.23 -11.44
N THR A 219 6.47 -16.05 -12.11
CA THR A 219 6.01 -16.88 -13.23
C THR A 219 6.34 -16.31 -14.62
N TRP A 220 6.98 -15.14 -14.72
CA TRP A 220 7.14 -14.42 -15.99
C TRP A 220 8.47 -14.70 -16.70
N ALA A 221 9.39 -15.44 -16.07
CA ALA A 221 10.68 -15.79 -16.66
C ALA A 221 11.07 -17.23 -16.33
N ASP A 222 11.42 -17.99 -17.37
CA ASP A 222 11.83 -19.41 -17.26
C ASP A 222 13.10 -19.60 -16.40
N ASN A 223 13.84 -18.50 -16.15
CA ASN A 223 15.04 -18.44 -15.32
C ASN A 223 14.80 -17.78 -13.95
N ALA A 224 13.57 -17.77 -13.43
CA ALA A 224 13.26 -17.35 -12.07
C ALA A 224 13.83 -18.35 -11.04
N LYS A 225 15.16 -18.45 -10.98
CA LYS A 225 15.87 -19.14 -9.91
C LYS A 225 16.62 -18.08 -9.11
N CYS A 226 16.14 -17.84 -7.90
CA CYS A 226 16.93 -17.19 -6.87
C CYS A 226 16.96 -18.08 -5.64
N ASP A 227 18.19 -18.35 -5.22
CA ASP A 227 18.68 -18.92 -3.97
C ASP A 227 18.48 -20.42 -3.68
N ASP A 228 19.59 -21.07 -3.28
CA ASP A 228 19.70 -22.46 -2.83
C ASP A 228 19.63 -22.54 -1.28
N GLY A 229 19.24 -21.44 -0.61
CA GLY A 229 19.17 -21.33 0.84
C GLY A 229 18.27 -22.38 1.50
N GLU A 230 18.65 -22.82 2.70
CA GLU A 230 17.83 -23.68 3.56
C GLU A 230 16.64 -22.90 4.12
N PHE A 231 15.60 -22.74 3.30
CA PHE A 231 14.40 -22.02 3.70
C PHE A 231 13.44 -22.95 4.49
N PRO A 232 12.98 -22.57 5.70
CA PRO A 232 12.08 -23.38 6.51
C PRO A 232 10.74 -23.66 5.80
N GLU A 233 10.36 -24.93 5.72
CA GLU A 233 9.16 -25.40 4.98
C GLU A 233 7.87 -24.73 5.48
N GLU A 234 7.79 -24.42 6.78
CA GLU A 234 6.66 -23.75 7.42
C GLU A 234 6.44 -22.32 6.91
N LEU A 235 7.49 -21.66 6.41
CA LEU A 235 7.39 -20.32 5.84
C LEU A 235 7.13 -20.37 4.33
N ARG A 236 7.37 -21.50 3.64
CA ARG A 236 7.14 -21.62 2.17
C ARG A 236 5.66 -21.58 1.82
N HIS A 237 4.82 -21.78 2.83
CA HIS A 237 3.38 -21.86 2.74
C HIS A 237 2.67 -21.02 3.81
N VAL A 238 3.17 -19.79 4.10
CA VAL A 238 2.34 -18.77 4.76
C VAL A 238 1.02 -18.66 3.99
N LYS A 239 -0.09 -19.08 4.63
CA LYS A 239 -1.43 -18.90 4.06
C LYS A 239 -1.65 -17.42 3.82
N ASN A 240 -2.33 -17.07 2.72
CA ASN A 240 -2.73 -15.70 2.44
C ASN A 240 -3.21 -15.04 3.74
N PRO A 241 -2.62 -13.89 4.14
CA PRO A 241 -3.07 -13.21 5.34
C PRO A 241 -4.58 -12.99 5.22
N ASP A 242 -5.32 -13.29 6.28
CA ASP A 242 -6.75 -13.00 6.29
C ASP A 242 -6.93 -11.48 6.17
N VAL A 243 -7.19 -11.03 4.94
CA VAL A 243 -7.34 -9.61 4.62
C VAL A 243 -8.65 -9.04 5.16
N SER A 244 -9.61 -9.88 5.55
CA SER A 244 -10.91 -9.42 6.06
C SER A 244 -10.78 -8.57 7.33
N LYS A 245 -9.81 -8.89 8.20
CA LYS A 245 -9.49 -8.11 9.40
C LYS A 245 -8.95 -6.69 9.08
N TYR A 246 -8.32 -6.52 7.91
CA TYR A 246 -7.83 -5.22 7.44
C TYR A 246 -8.91 -4.46 6.63
N VAL A 247 -9.88 -5.18 6.06
CA VAL A 247 -11.06 -4.59 5.41
C VAL A 247 -11.98 -3.91 6.43
N GLU A 248 -12.17 -4.47 7.63
CA GLU A 248 -12.94 -3.79 8.69
C GLU A 248 -12.30 -2.47 9.16
N LEU A 249 -10.97 -2.40 9.17
CA LEU A 249 -10.24 -1.15 9.47
C LEU A 249 -10.56 -0.03 8.46
N TYR A 250 -10.99 -0.38 7.25
CA TYR A 250 -11.41 0.56 6.20
C TYR A 250 -12.84 1.09 6.40
N MET A 251 -13.71 0.35 7.09
CA MET A 251 -15.12 0.73 7.30
C MET A 251 -15.36 1.65 8.50
N ARG A 252 -14.34 1.95 9.31
CA ARG A 252 -14.39 3.07 10.29
C ARG A 252 -13.96 4.35 9.60
N GLY A 253 -14.93 4.99 8.94
CA GLY A 253 -14.77 6.23 8.18
C GLY A 253 -14.42 7.45 9.03
N ASP A 254 -13.75 8.38 8.36
CA ASP A 254 -13.66 9.84 8.52
C ASP A 254 -14.21 10.44 9.85
N ASP A 255 -13.35 10.35 10.88
CA ASP A 255 -13.25 11.08 12.18
C ASP A 255 -14.47 11.19 13.17
N LEU A 256 -14.25 10.65 14.39
CA LEU A 256 -14.83 10.90 15.75
C LEU A 256 -16.17 10.26 16.22
N ILE A 257 -16.06 9.38 17.25
CA ILE A 257 -16.78 9.24 18.56
C ILE A 257 -16.84 7.75 19.01
N PRO A 258 -16.53 7.41 20.27
CA PRO A 258 -16.41 6.02 20.72
C PRO A 258 -17.78 5.38 20.97
N SER A 259 -18.05 4.23 20.36
CA SER A 259 -19.15 3.38 20.78
C SER A 259 -18.80 2.75 22.14
N LYS A 260 -19.22 3.40 23.23
CA LYS A 260 -19.43 2.66 24.48
C LYS A 260 -20.57 1.66 24.25
N LEU A 261 -20.33 0.47 24.77
CA LEU A 261 -21.23 -0.63 25.07
C LEU A 261 -22.74 -0.34 24.91
N THR A 262 -23.45 -1.31 24.34
CA THR A 262 -24.37 -2.13 25.16
C THR A 262 -24.83 -3.36 24.36
N THR A 263 -24.41 -4.50 24.87
CA THR A 263 -25.18 -5.74 24.84
C THR A 263 -26.59 -5.51 25.36
N SER A 264 -27.63 -5.89 24.61
CA SER A 264 -28.77 -6.67 25.13
C SER A 264 -29.81 -6.93 24.04
N ARG A 265 -30.32 -8.16 24.05
CA ARG A 265 -31.60 -8.55 23.45
C ARG A 265 -32.72 -7.82 24.22
N SER A 266 -33.73 -7.27 23.53
CA SER A 266 -35.18 -7.49 23.77
C SER A 266 -36.09 -6.38 23.18
N TRP A 267 -37.33 -6.79 22.83
CA TRP A 267 -38.55 -6.02 22.43
C TRP A 267 -38.54 -5.44 20.99
N LEU A 268 -39.35 -5.86 20.00
CA LEU A 268 -40.76 -6.29 19.86
C LEU A 268 -41.81 -5.21 20.17
N ALA A 269 -42.44 -4.66 19.11
CA ALA A 269 -43.77 -4.00 18.97
C ALA A 269 -43.66 -2.84 17.94
N ALA A 270 -44.22 -2.96 16.73
CA ALA A 270 -45.57 -2.50 16.34
C ALA A 270 -45.64 -0.95 16.23
N THR A 271 -46.15 -0.26 15.19
CA THR A 271 -47.13 -0.59 14.13
C THR A 271 -47.27 0.61 13.16
N THR A 272 -47.50 0.35 11.86
CA THR A 272 -48.45 0.95 10.85
C THR A 272 -48.97 2.41 11.01
N ALA A 273 -49.29 3.24 10.01
CA ALA A 273 -49.77 3.11 8.61
C ALA A 273 -49.54 4.44 7.85
N CYS A 274 -49.45 4.49 6.51
CA CYS A 274 -50.55 4.71 5.54
C CYS A 274 -49.95 4.51 4.11
N GLY A 275 -50.50 3.81 3.12
CA GLY A 275 -51.81 3.18 2.92
C GLY A 275 -52.43 3.65 1.60
N LEU A 276 -52.43 2.81 0.55
CA LEU A 276 -53.40 2.68 -0.56
C LEU A 276 -52.78 1.79 -1.67
N LEU A 277 -53.32 0.68 -2.19
CA LEU A 277 -54.39 -0.29 -1.86
C LEU A 277 -54.09 -1.51 -2.80
N VAL A 278 -53.93 -2.77 -2.30
CA VAL A 278 -54.91 -3.90 -2.36
C VAL A 278 -54.91 -4.63 -3.74
N SER A 279 -54.77 -5.96 -3.92
CA SER A 279 -55.22 -7.17 -3.18
C SER A 279 -54.42 -8.42 -3.66
N LEU A 280 -53.91 -9.32 -2.79
CA LEU A 280 -54.50 -10.58 -2.26
C LEU A 280 -54.61 -11.75 -3.30
N VAL A 281 -54.30 -13.03 -3.06
CA VAL A 281 -53.78 -13.77 -1.89
C VAL A 281 -53.60 -15.29 -2.19
N ILE A 282 -52.62 -15.90 -1.52
CA ILE A 282 -52.52 -17.29 -0.98
C ILE A 282 -52.70 -18.50 -1.92
N GLY A 283 -51.66 -19.33 -1.95
CA GLY A 283 -51.70 -20.71 -2.42
C GLY A 283 -50.59 -21.56 -1.82
N PHE A 284 -50.66 -21.77 -0.51
CA PHE A 284 -50.12 -22.89 0.26
C PHE A 284 -49.05 -23.80 -0.36
N ALA A 285 -47.95 -23.91 0.37
CA ALA A 285 -47.16 -25.13 0.45
C ALA A 285 -48.07 -26.34 0.81
N ILE A 286 -48.41 -27.15 -0.18
CA ILE A 286 -48.80 -28.55 -0.02
C ILE A 286 -47.61 -29.35 -0.56
N LYS A 287 -46.66 -29.69 0.32
CA LYS A 287 -46.58 -31.00 0.97
C LYS A 287 -46.52 -32.14 -0.04
N ARG A 288 -45.28 -32.60 -0.25
CA ARG A 288 -44.84 -34.00 -0.39
C ARG A 288 -45.42 -34.82 -1.55
N ARG A 289 -44.50 -35.62 -2.09
CA ARG A 289 -44.71 -36.80 -2.96
C ARG A 289 -45.04 -36.36 -4.38
N ARG A 290 -44.44 -36.93 -5.41
CA ARG A 290 -43.70 -38.18 -5.57
C ARG A 290 -42.90 -37.97 -6.85
N GLN A 291 -41.61 -38.27 -6.83
CA GLN A 291 -41.06 -39.44 -7.52
C GLN A 291 -41.26 -39.44 -9.04
N GLN A 292 -40.13 -39.64 -9.71
CA GLN A 292 -39.98 -40.27 -11.01
C GLN A 292 -40.42 -39.42 -12.22
N GLN A 293 -39.45 -38.84 -12.92
CA GLN A 293 -38.99 -39.34 -14.24
C GLN A 293 -38.01 -38.33 -14.85
N THR A 294 -36.77 -38.79 -15.09
CA THR A 294 -35.92 -38.35 -16.22
C THR A 294 -36.40 -39.06 -17.51
N PRO A 295 -35.84 -38.82 -18.71
CA PRO A 295 -35.12 -37.67 -19.30
C PRO A 295 -35.80 -37.21 -20.63
N VAL A 296 -35.20 -36.29 -21.39
CA VAL A 296 -34.94 -36.40 -22.86
C VAL A 296 -34.46 -35.06 -23.42
N GLU A 297 -33.45 -35.20 -24.28
CA GLU A 297 -32.67 -34.24 -25.07
C GLU A 297 -33.43 -33.50 -26.19
N GLU A 298 -32.69 -32.55 -26.77
CA GLU A 298 -32.75 -32.07 -28.17
C GLU A 298 -33.94 -31.19 -28.58
N LYS A 299 -33.66 -29.89 -28.82
CA LYS A 299 -33.33 -29.44 -30.18
C LYS A 299 -32.81 -28.00 -30.22
N GLU A 300 -31.66 -27.92 -30.86
CA GLU A 300 -31.00 -26.75 -31.43
C GLU A 300 -31.86 -26.03 -32.48
N VAL A 301 -31.60 -24.73 -32.60
CA VAL A 301 -31.56 -23.97 -33.87
C VAL A 301 -32.91 -23.71 -34.57
N GLU A 302 -33.46 -22.52 -34.31
CA GLU A 302 -34.25 -21.76 -35.29
C GLU A 302 -33.64 -20.36 -35.46
N GLN A 303 -32.58 -20.31 -36.25
CA GLN A 303 -32.29 -19.16 -37.10
C GLN A 303 -32.22 -19.71 -38.52
N LEU A 304 -33.22 -19.40 -39.32
CA LEU A 304 -33.24 -19.19 -40.77
C LEU A 304 -34.69 -19.36 -41.24
N ILE A 305 -35.09 -18.52 -42.20
CA ILE A 305 -36.40 -18.43 -42.85
C ILE A 305 -37.37 -17.43 -42.18
N GLU A 306 -36.97 -16.15 -42.20
CA GLU A 306 -37.93 -15.09 -42.52
C GLU A 306 -37.81 -14.79 -44.03
N ASN A 307 -38.88 -15.17 -44.73
CA ASN A 307 -39.51 -14.45 -45.84
C ASN A 307 -38.80 -14.38 -47.20
N GLY A 308 -39.10 -15.38 -48.03
CA GLY A 308 -39.35 -15.20 -49.47
C GLY A 308 -40.75 -15.72 -49.80
N GLU A 309 -41.40 -15.10 -50.81
CA GLU A 309 -42.80 -15.18 -51.28
C GLU A 309 -43.60 -13.92 -50.85
N GLU A 310 -44.08 -13.01 -51.71
CA GLU A 310 -44.26 -12.91 -53.18
C GLU A 310 -43.87 -11.50 -53.69
#